data_AF-A0A4D5S0W7-F1
#
_entry.id   AF-A0A4D5S0W7-F1
#
_cell.length_a   1.000
_cell.length_b   1.000
_cell.length_c   1.000
_cell.angle_alpha   90.00
_cell.angle_beta   90.00
_cell.angle_gamma   90.00
#
_symmetry.space_group_name_H-M   'P 1'
#
loop_
_entity.id
_entity.type
_entity.pdbx_description
1 polymer ?
#
loop_
_entity_poly.entity_id
_entity_poly.type
_entity_poly.pdbx_seq_one_letter_code
_entity_poly.pdbx_strand_id
1 'polypeptide(L)'
;MPVRLMKLIGVKTLIVTNAAGGINTSFKAGDIMIIKDHINFPGLGGDNPLKGRNDDRWGPRFPAMSTAYDVKLRELAKKNRQRRTGHVVVSP
;
A
#
# COMPACT_ATOMS: atom_id res chain seq x y z
N MET A 1 -2.35 -12.32 8.69
CA MET A 1 -3.54 -13.08 8.29
C MET A 1 -4.91 -12.43 8.63
N PRO A 2 -5.15 -11.11 8.56
CA PRO A 2 -6.53 -10.56 8.66
C PRO A 2 -7.19 -10.22 7.31
N VAL A 3 -6.39 -10.04 6.24
CA VAL A 3 -6.89 -9.50 4.95
C VAL A 3 -7.88 -10.44 4.24
N ARG A 4 -7.67 -11.76 4.29
CA ARG A 4 -8.61 -12.72 3.70
C ARG A 4 -9.95 -12.73 4.43
N LEU A 5 -9.96 -12.57 5.75
CA LEU A 5 -11.19 -12.43 6.52
C LEU A 5 -11.94 -11.14 6.15
N MET A 6 -11.22 -10.02 6.04
CA MET A 6 -11.79 -8.75 5.59
C MET A 6 -12.49 -8.90 4.22
N LYS A 7 -11.90 -9.66 3.30
CA LYS A 7 -12.51 -9.97 2.00
C LYS A 7 -13.81 -10.77 2.16
N LEU A 8 -13.85 -11.76 3.05
CA LEU A 8 -15.05 -12.59 3.29
C LEU A 8 -16.21 -11.78 3.88
N ILE A 9 -15.92 -10.81 4.76
CA ILE A 9 -16.95 -9.90 5.31
C ILE A 9 -17.32 -8.75 4.36
N GLY A 10 -16.85 -8.78 3.11
CA GLY A 10 -17.27 -7.85 2.06
C GLY A 10 -16.44 -6.57 1.91
N VAL A 11 -15.29 -6.44 2.58
CA VAL A 11 -14.42 -5.27 2.41
C VAL A 11 -13.89 -5.20 0.97
N LYS A 12 -14.05 -4.03 0.35
CA LYS A 12 -13.58 -3.73 -1.03
C LYS A 12 -12.34 -2.85 -1.08
N THR A 13 -12.07 -2.12 0.00
CA THR A 13 -10.96 -1.15 0.08
C THR A 13 -10.22 -1.35 1.39
N LEU A 14 -8.91 -1.56 1.31
CA LEU A 14 -8.04 -1.68 2.47
C LEU A 14 -7.17 -0.42 2.57
N ILE A 15 -7.29 0.30 3.69
CA ILE A 15 -6.41 1.42 4.02
C ILE A 15 -5.37 0.90 5.00
N VAL A 16 -4.09 1.08 4.66
CA VAL A 16 -2.96 0.69 5.51
C VAL A 16 -2.21 1.94 5.93
N THR A 17 -1.85 2.03 7.21
CA THR A 17 -1.02 3.09 7.76
C THR A 17 0.18 2.47 8.45
N ASN A 18 1.34 3.11 8.35
CA ASN A 18 2.53 2.73 9.09
C ASN A 18 3.30 4.00 9.49
N ALA A 19 4.20 3.84 10.45
CA ALA A 19 5.30 4.78 10.64
C ALA A 19 6.51 4.29 9.83
N ALA A 20 7.14 5.21 9.09
CA ALA A 20 8.32 4.92 8.27
C ALA A 20 9.34 6.06 8.40
N GLY A 21 10.62 5.71 8.23
CA GLY A 21 11.69 6.67 8.08
C GLY A 21 11.72 7.25 6.65
N GLY A 22 11.81 8.58 6.55
CA GLY A 22 11.97 9.25 5.26
C GLY A 22 13.41 9.15 4.76
N ILE A 23 13.63 8.45 3.64
CA ILE A 23 14.94 8.42 2.96
C ILE A 23 15.10 9.69 2.09
N ASN A 24 14.00 10.20 1.54
CA ASN A 24 14.01 11.45 0.78
C ASN A 24 14.31 12.62 1.71
N THR A 25 15.40 13.35 1.44
CA THR A 25 15.90 14.47 2.27
C THR A 25 14.96 15.68 2.31
N SER A 26 13.95 15.73 1.43
CA SER A 26 12.90 16.75 1.47
C SER A 26 11.81 16.49 2.51
N PHE A 27 11.74 15.28 3.08
CA PHE A 27 10.70 14.91 4.04
C PHE A 27 11.05 15.38 5.44
N LYS A 28 10.01 15.75 6.20
CA LYS A 28 10.12 16.18 7.60
C LYS A 28 9.35 15.24 8.52
N ALA A 29 9.74 15.23 9.78
CA ALA A 29 8.98 14.52 10.81
C ALA A 29 7.55 15.08 10.87
N GLY A 30 6.55 14.19 10.85
CA GLY A 30 5.14 14.55 10.79
C GLY A 30 4.56 14.64 9.38
N ASP A 31 5.37 14.49 8.33
CA ASP A 31 4.86 14.40 6.96
C ASP A 31 4.06 13.12 6.75
N ILE A 32 2.95 13.24 6.03
CA ILE A 32 2.14 12.08 5.62
C ILE A 32 2.58 11.65 4.23
N MET A 33 3.16 10.46 4.12
CA MET A 33 3.59 9.92 2.83
C MET A 33 2.51 9.03 2.20
N ILE A 34 2.06 9.39 0.99
CA ILE A 34 1.22 8.53 0.16
C ILE A 34 2.12 7.52 -0.56
N ILE A 35 1.92 6.23 -0.29
CA ILE A 35 2.65 5.15 -0.96
C ILE A 35 2.13 5.02 -2.40
N LYS A 36 3.04 5.16 -3.37
CA LYS A 36 2.77 4.98 -4.80
C LYS A 36 3.17 3.58 -5.26
N ASP A 37 4.26 3.06 -4.72
CA ASP A 37 4.82 1.76 -5.03
C ASP A 37 5.67 1.25 -3.84
N HIS A 38 6.14 0.01 -3.88
CA HIS A 38 7.04 -0.54 -2.87
C HIS A 38 8.11 -1.45 -3.46
N ILE A 39 9.22 -1.58 -2.74
CA ILE A 39 10.23 -2.62 -2.96
C ILE A 39 10.05 -3.68 -1.87
N ASN A 40 9.80 -4.92 -2.27
CA ASN A 40 9.57 -6.04 -1.36
C ASN A 40 10.83 -6.92 -1.24
N PHE A 41 11.81 -6.50 -0.44
CA PHE A 41 13.05 -7.27 -0.22
C PHE A 41 12.81 -8.70 0.30
N PRO A 42 11.95 -8.94 1.30
CA PRO A 42 11.63 -10.31 1.73
C PRO A 42 11.06 -11.17 0.59
N GLY A 43 10.18 -10.59 -0.23
CA GLY A 43 9.63 -11.25 -1.41
C GLY A 43 10.68 -11.64 -2.45
N LEU A 44 11.68 -10.78 -2.68
CA LEU A 44 12.82 -11.11 -3.54
C LEU A 44 13.67 -12.25 -2.97
N GLY A 45 13.78 -12.33 -1.64
CA GLY A 45 14.40 -13.44 -0.91
C GLY A 45 13.54 -14.71 -0.79
N GLY A 46 12.35 -14.75 -1.41
CA GLY A 46 11.45 -15.90 -1.37
C GLY A 46 10.59 -16.02 -0.12
N ASP A 47 10.57 -14.99 0.73
CA ASP A 47 9.66 -14.85 1.88
C ASP A 47 8.47 -13.95 1.51
N ASN A 48 7.63 -14.45 0.61
CA ASN A 48 6.42 -13.77 0.16
C ASN A 48 5.18 -14.42 0.81
N PRO A 49 4.16 -13.64 1.24
CA PRO A 49 2.94 -14.19 1.82
C PRO A 49 2.13 -15.11 0.89
N LEU A 50 2.40 -15.09 -0.42
CA LEU A 50 1.79 -15.97 -1.43
C LEU A 50 2.61 -17.24 -1.70
N LYS A 51 3.70 -17.47 -0.96
CA LYS A 51 4.49 -18.70 -1.00
C LYS A 51 3.60 -19.91 -0.62
N GLY A 52 3.85 -21.05 -1.25
CA GLY A 52 3.08 -22.29 -1.05
C GLY A 52 1.99 -22.49 -2.11
N ARG A 53 1.03 -23.37 -1.85
CA ARG A 53 -0.03 -23.74 -2.82
C ARG A 53 -1.04 -22.59 -3.02
N ASN A 54 -1.41 -22.32 -4.27
CA ASN A 54 -2.44 -21.33 -4.59
C ASN A 54 -3.84 -21.88 -4.31
N ASP A 55 -4.74 -21.01 -3.90
CA ASP A 55 -6.17 -21.30 -3.76
C ASP A 55 -6.91 -20.27 -4.61
N ASP A 56 -7.49 -20.75 -5.72
CA ASP A 56 -8.02 -19.91 -6.79
C ASP A 56 -9.23 -19.07 -6.35
N ARG A 57 -9.82 -19.38 -5.18
CA ARG A 57 -10.87 -18.54 -4.56
C ARG A 57 -10.37 -17.14 -4.20
N TRP A 58 -9.06 -16.96 -4.01
CA TRP A 58 -8.47 -15.68 -3.61
C TRP A 58 -7.93 -14.86 -4.78
N GLY A 59 -7.68 -15.49 -5.93
CA GLY A 59 -7.12 -14.82 -7.10
C GLY A 59 -6.09 -15.68 -7.84
N PRO A 60 -5.43 -15.08 -8.85
CA PRO A 60 -4.50 -15.78 -9.72
C PRO A 60 -3.22 -16.16 -8.97
N ARG A 61 -2.51 -17.18 -9.47
CA ARG A 61 -1.22 -17.62 -8.94
C ARG A 61 -0.16 -16.52 -8.94
N PHE A 62 -0.13 -15.72 -10.01
CA PHE A 62 0.87 -14.68 -10.24
C PHE A 62 0.16 -13.33 -10.40
N PRO A 63 -0.20 -12.66 -9.30
CA PRO A 63 -0.85 -11.36 -9.36
C PRO A 63 0.14 -10.27 -9.80
N ALA A 64 -0.30 -9.38 -10.69
CA ALA A 64 0.47 -8.19 -11.04
C ALA A 64 0.39 -7.15 -9.91
N MET A 65 1.53 -6.52 -9.60
CA MET A 65 1.63 -5.51 -8.52
C MET A 65 1.72 -4.06 -9.03
N SER A 66 1.76 -3.85 -10.35
CA SER A 66 1.91 -2.52 -10.98
C SER A 66 0.81 -1.53 -10.61
N THR A 67 -0.37 -2.02 -10.20
CA THR A 67 -1.53 -1.21 -9.79
C THR A 67 -1.96 -1.51 -8.35
N ALA A 68 -1.08 -2.06 -7.52
CA ALA A 68 -1.40 -2.44 -6.14
C ALA A 68 -1.87 -1.25 -5.27
N TYR A 69 -1.38 -0.04 -5.56
CA TYR A 69 -1.83 1.20 -4.93
C TYR A 69 -2.72 2.01 -5.87
N ASP A 70 -4.03 1.96 -5.62
CA ASP A 70 -5.06 2.54 -6.48
C ASP A 70 -4.82 4.04 -6.78
N VAL A 71 -4.77 4.38 -8.06
CA VAL A 71 -4.50 5.75 -8.53
C VAL A 71 -5.57 6.72 -8.03
N LYS A 72 -6.84 6.35 -8.07
CA LYS A 72 -7.96 7.23 -7.71
C LYS A 72 -7.96 7.57 -6.23
N LEU A 73 -7.66 6.59 -5.37
CA LEU A 73 -7.53 6.81 -3.92
C LEU A 73 -6.35 7.73 -3.60
N ARG A 74 -5.22 7.58 -4.31
CA ARG A 74 -4.07 8.49 -4.16
C ARG A 74 -4.41 9.92 -4.56
N GLU A 75 -5.08 10.11 -5.69
CA GLU A 75 -5.53 11.44 -6.12
C GLU A 75 -6.57 12.04 -5.16
N LEU A 76 -7.48 11.23 -4.62
CA LEU A 76 -8.42 11.67 -3.58
C LEU A 76 -7.69 12.12 -2.31
N ALA A 77 -6.67 11.39 -1.86
CA ALA A 77 -5.85 11.78 -0.71
C ALA A 77 -5.09 13.09 -0.97
N LYS A 78 -4.48 13.25 -2.14
CA LYS A 78 -3.82 14.49 -2.57
C LYS A 78 -4.78 15.68 -2.64
N LYS A 79 -6.01 15.48 -3.13
CA LYS A 79 -7.02 16.55 -3.20
C LYS A 79 -7.44 17.01 -1.80
N ASN A 80 -7.62 16.09 -0.86
CA ASN A 80 -8.01 16.42 0.51
C ASN A 80 -6.88 17.07 1.33
N ARG A 81 -5.62 16.92 0.92
CA ARG A 81 -4.46 17.65 1.48
C ARG A 81 -4.69 19.16 1.51
N GLN A 82 -5.21 19.75 0.43
CA GLN A 82 -5.36 21.21 0.33
C GLN A 82 -6.30 21.80 1.39
N ARG A 83 -7.08 20.97 2.08
CA ARG A 83 -8.06 21.39 3.09
C ARG A 83 -7.55 21.31 4.54
N ARG A 84 -6.43 20.62 4.80
CA ARG A 84 -5.87 20.43 6.15
C ARG A 84 -4.36 20.63 6.11
N THR A 85 -3.83 21.45 7.01
CA THR A 85 -2.46 21.98 7.13
C THR A 85 -1.32 20.96 7.31
N GLY A 86 -1.50 19.69 6.94
CA GLY A 86 -0.46 18.66 6.97
C GLY A 86 0.33 18.59 5.66
N HIS A 87 1.66 18.49 5.77
CA HIS A 87 2.54 18.25 4.63
C HIS A 87 2.37 16.80 4.14
N VAL A 88 1.60 16.61 3.07
CA VAL A 88 1.47 15.32 2.40
C VAL A 88 2.49 15.24 1.26
N VAL A 89 3.33 14.21 1.30
CA VAL A 89 4.35 13.90 0.31
C VAL A 89 4.00 12.59 -0.40
N VAL A 90 4.57 12.34 -1.57
CA VAL A 90 4.38 11.07 -2.30
C VAL A 90 5.67 10.28 -2.20
N SER A 91 5.57 8.97 -1.96
CA SER A 91 6.73 8.07 -2.04
C SER A 91 7.44 8.26 -3.38
N PRO A 92 8.79 8.24 -3.41
CA PRO A 92 9.53 8.11 -4.67
C PRO A 92 9.02 6.91 -5.48
#